data_AF-A0AAN6NCW5-F1
#
_entry.id   AF-A0AAN6NCW5-F1
#
_cell.length_a   1.000
_cell.length_b   1.000
_cell.length_c   1.000
_cell.angle_alpha   90.00
_cell.angle_beta   90.00
_cell.angle_gamma   90.00
#
_symmetry.space_group_name_H-M   'P 1'
#
loop_
_entity.id
_entity.type
_entity.pdbx_description
1 polymer ?
#
loop_
_entity_poly.entity_id
_entity_poly.type
_entity_poly.pdbx_seq_one_letter_code
_entity_poly.pdbx_strand_id
1 'polypeptide(L)'
;MSEIIHAYRHLLRAGLRAVQFSMPARFVVRDQLREGFRERGATFNRERIRRTIWFLKAAAQERGLEHKILKNLVRVYWERKKNVDPWRIQLKNQESKKKAKLDLRKVAEFEHYDRTIAMLNDTMGLCLRGIRSTAIRLDQHGVEAR
;
A
#
# COMPACT_ATOMS: atom_id res chain seq x y z
N MET A 1 0.35 -23.18 8.62
CA MET A 1 1.40 -22.15 8.42
C MET A 1 2.07 -22.18 7.05
N SER A 2 2.30 -23.34 6.42
CA SER A 2 2.96 -23.44 5.12
C SER A 2 2.34 -22.54 4.04
N GLU A 3 1.01 -22.52 3.90
CA GLU A 3 0.32 -21.78 2.82
C GLU A 3 0.63 -20.28 2.80
N ILE A 4 0.71 -19.62 3.95
CA ILE A 4 1.01 -18.18 4.07
C ILE A 4 2.41 -17.89 3.54
N ILE A 5 3.39 -18.76 3.85
CA ILE A 5 4.77 -18.64 3.38
C ILE A 5 4.84 -18.86 1.86
N HIS A 6 4.07 -19.80 1.32
CA HIS A 6 3.98 -20.03 -0.13
C HIS A 6 3.34 -18.83 -0.83
N ALA A 7 2.21 -18.31 -0.33
CA ALA A 7 1.56 -17.10 -0.84
C ALA A 7 2.51 -15.90 -0.88
N TYR A 8 3.23 -15.63 0.22
CA TYR A 8 4.26 -14.58 0.28
C TYR A 8 5.35 -14.79 -0.78
N ARG A 9 5.89 -16.01 -0.91
CA ARG A 9 6.92 -16.35 -1.92
C ARG A 9 6.43 -16.17 -3.35
N HIS A 10 5.18 -16.55 -3.66
CA HIS A 10 4.59 -16.37 -4.99
C HIS A 10 4.33 -14.90 -5.32
N LEU A 11 3.75 -14.13 -4.39
CA LEU A 11 3.55 -12.68 -4.55
C LEU A 11 4.88 -11.94 -4.73
N LEU A 12 5.90 -12.26 -3.92
CA LEU A 12 7.22 -11.64 -4.02
C LEU A 12 7.87 -11.93 -5.37
N ARG A 13 7.85 -13.19 -5.84
CA ARG A 13 8.39 -13.57 -7.16
C ARG A 13 7.63 -12.92 -8.31
N ALA A 14 6.30 -12.84 -8.23
CA ALA A 14 5.48 -12.20 -9.25
C ALA A 14 5.72 -10.68 -9.28
N GLY A 15 5.69 -10.01 -8.14
CA GLY A 15 5.90 -8.57 -8.03
C GLY A 15 7.29 -8.12 -8.46
N LEU A 16 8.34 -8.88 -8.11
CA LEU A 16 9.71 -8.59 -8.57
C LEU A 16 9.86 -8.71 -10.09
N ARG A 17 9.22 -9.70 -10.72
CA ARG A 17 9.16 -9.84 -12.20
C ARG A 17 8.35 -8.71 -12.84
N ALA A 18 7.22 -8.32 -12.24
CA ALA A 18 6.36 -7.24 -12.72
C ALA A 18 7.06 -5.88 -12.78
N VAL A 19 7.94 -5.60 -11.81
CA VAL A 19 8.80 -4.39 -11.83
C VAL A 19 10.15 -4.62 -12.53
N GLN A 20 10.33 -5.76 -13.22
CA GLN A 20 11.56 -6.15 -13.94
C GLN A 20 12.83 -6.03 -13.08
N PHE A 21 12.73 -6.30 -11.78
CA PHE A 21 13.81 -6.14 -10.78
C PHE A 21 14.43 -4.72 -10.75
N SER A 22 13.75 -3.72 -11.28
CA SER A 22 14.25 -2.34 -11.41
C SER A 22 14.42 -1.63 -10.06
N MET A 23 15.26 -0.62 -10.05
CA MET A 23 15.55 0.24 -8.91
C MET A 23 14.84 1.60 -9.08
N PRO A 24 14.17 2.17 -8.06
CA PRO A 24 14.01 1.65 -6.68
C PRO A 24 12.86 0.63 -6.50
N ALA A 25 12.12 0.33 -7.57
CA ALA A 25 10.84 -0.41 -7.52
C ALA A 25 10.89 -1.75 -6.77
N ARG A 26 11.95 -2.55 -6.95
CA ARG A 26 12.12 -3.85 -6.29
C ARG A 26 12.09 -3.77 -4.76
N PHE A 27 12.60 -2.67 -4.19
CA PHE A 27 12.61 -2.46 -2.74
C PHE A 27 11.23 -2.01 -2.25
N VAL A 28 10.57 -1.13 -2.99
CA VAL A 28 9.18 -0.71 -2.71
C VAL A 28 8.24 -1.91 -2.63
N VAL A 29 8.24 -2.78 -3.65
CA VAL A 29 7.39 -3.98 -3.69
C VAL A 29 7.72 -4.94 -2.53
N ARG A 30 9.01 -5.19 -2.27
CA ARG A 30 9.45 -6.05 -1.17
C ARG A 30 8.98 -5.52 0.18
N ASP A 31 9.11 -4.22 0.41
CA ASP A 31 8.81 -3.59 1.68
C ASP A 31 7.28 -3.50 1.90
N GLN A 32 6.50 -3.19 0.86
CA GLN A 32 5.03 -3.27 0.91
C GLN A 32 4.54 -4.69 1.28
N LEU A 33 5.09 -5.73 0.64
CA LEU A 33 4.73 -7.12 0.94
C LEU A 33 5.14 -7.52 2.36
N ARG A 34 6.33 -7.12 2.81
CA ARG A 34 6.78 -7.37 4.19
C ARG A 34 5.90 -6.67 5.22
N GLU A 35 5.51 -5.44 4.97
CA GLU A 35 4.64 -4.67 5.88
C GLU A 35 3.23 -5.27 5.92
N GLY A 36 2.62 -5.59 4.77
CA GLY A 36 1.27 -6.19 4.72
C GLY A 36 1.19 -7.59 5.36
N PHE A 37 2.20 -8.45 5.19
CA PHE A 37 2.25 -9.76 5.84
C PHE A 37 2.63 -9.71 7.33
N ARG A 38 3.04 -8.54 7.86
CA ARG A 38 3.35 -8.32 9.28
C ARG A 38 2.27 -7.51 10.01
N GLU A 39 1.25 -7.05 9.29
CA GLU A 39 0.17 -6.24 9.82
C GLU A 39 -0.72 -7.06 10.77
N ARG A 40 -0.88 -6.59 12.00
CA ARG A 40 -1.66 -7.29 13.03
C ARG A 40 -3.14 -7.23 12.67
N GLY A 41 -3.80 -8.39 12.58
CA GLY A 41 -5.22 -8.50 12.20
C GLY A 41 -5.48 -8.62 10.70
N ALA A 42 -4.45 -8.71 9.85
CA ALA A 42 -4.64 -8.95 8.42
C ALA A 42 -5.29 -10.32 8.15
N THR A 43 -6.41 -10.34 7.42
CA THR A 43 -7.13 -11.56 7.06
C THR A 43 -6.51 -12.24 5.84
N PHE A 44 -6.20 -13.53 5.96
CA PHE A 44 -5.65 -14.31 4.84
C PHE A 44 -6.78 -14.76 3.90
N ASN A 45 -6.86 -14.15 2.71
CA ASN A 45 -7.80 -14.56 1.66
C ASN A 45 -7.06 -15.16 0.45
N ARG A 46 -7.19 -16.49 0.28
CA ARG A 46 -6.52 -17.27 -0.77
C ARG A 46 -6.91 -16.84 -2.19
N GLU A 47 -8.17 -16.47 -2.40
CA GLU A 47 -8.64 -16.01 -3.71
C GLU A 47 -8.09 -14.64 -4.09
N ARG A 48 -8.18 -13.66 -3.17
CA ARG A 48 -7.66 -12.32 -3.44
C ARG A 48 -6.15 -12.35 -3.70
N ILE A 49 -5.41 -13.23 -3.01
CA ILE A 49 -3.99 -13.52 -3.28
C ILE A 49 -3.80 -14.11 -4.68
N ARG A 50 -4.61 -15.10 -5.09
CA ARG A 50 -4.56 -15.69 -6.45
C ARG A 50 -4.80 -14.63 -7.52
N ARG A 51 -5.84 -13.80 -7.38
CA ARG A 51 -6.16 -12.69 -8.31
C ARG A 51 -5.01 -11.67 -8.37
N THR A 52 -4.41 -11.34 -7.22
CA THR A 52 -3.24 -10.45 -7.15
C THR A 52 -1.99 -11.03 -7.84
N ILE A 53 -1.75 -12.35 -7.73
CA ILE A 53 -0.67 -13.02 -8.49
C ILE A 53 -0.93 -12.96 -10.00
N TRP A 54 -2.18 -13.10 -10.44
CA TRP A 54 -2.56 -12.96 -11.86
C TRP A 54 -2.35 -11.53 -12.36
N PHE A 55 -2.83 -10.52 -11.63
CA PHE A 55 -2.59 -9.10 -11.92
C PHE A 55 -1.10 -8.77 -12.06
N LEU A 56 -0.27 -9.25 -11.13
CA LEU A 56 1.19 -9.05 -11.19
C LEU A 56 1.85 -9.79 -12.36
N LYS A 57 1.33 -10.95 -12.78
CA LYS A 57 1.82 -11.63 -14.00
C LYS A 57 1.46 -10.85 -15.26
N ALA A 58 0.23 -10.36 -15.38
CA ALA A 58 -0.20 -9.52 -16.51
C ALA A 58 0.66 -8.24 -16.61
N ALA A 59 0.88 -7.55 -15.49
CA ALA A 59 1.77 -6.38 -15.39
C ALA A 59 3.25 -6.66 -15.74
N ALA A 60 3.68 -7.93 -15.71
CA ALA A 60 5.02 -8.35 -16.11
C ALA A 60 5.11 -8.72 -17.60
N GLN A 61 4.02 -9.25 -18.17
CA GLN A 61 3.96 -9.75 -19.53
C GLN A 61 3.79 -8.63 -20.56
N GLU A 62 2.94 -7.63 -20.26
CA GLU A 62 2.60 -6.57 -21.20
C GLU A 62 2.64 -5.18 -20.55
N ARG A 63 2.83 -4.13 -21.35
CA ARG A 63 2.75 -2.72 -20.91
C ARG A 63 1.30 -2.20 -20.84
N GLY A 64 0.40 -3.06 -20.38
CA GLY A 64 -1.04 -2.84 -20.25
C GLY A 64 -1.42 -1.89 -19.11
N LEU A 65 -2.70 -1.90 -18.73
CA LEU A 65 -3.23 -1.07 -17.64
C LEU A 65 -2.65 -1.51 -16.29
N GLU A 66 -2.50 -2.80 -16.06
CA GLU A 66 -1.93 -3.42 -14.86
C GLU A 66 -0.49 -2.94 -14.63
N HIS A 67 0.31 -2.86 -15.70
CA HIS A 67 1.67 -2.32 -15.65
C HIS A 67 1.68 -0.83 -15.30
N LYS A 68 0.79 -0.03 -15.90
CA LYS A 68 0.65 1.41 -15.60
C LYS A 68 0.20 1.65 -14.15
N ILE A 69 -0.79 0.88 -13.68
CA ILE A 69 -1.28 0.90 -12.29
C ILE A 69 -0.13 0.52 -11.34
N LEU A 70 0.56 -0.60 -11.56
CA LEU A 70 1.67 -1.04 -10.71
C LEU A 70 2.80 -0.01 -10.66
N LYS A 71 3.16 0.58 -11.81
CA LYS A 71 4.17 1.64 -11.90
C LYS A 71 3.75 2.86 -11.06
N ASN A 72 2.48 3.25 -11.11
CA ASN A 72 1.95 4.33 -10.29
C ASN A 72 1.95 3.99 -8.79
N LEU A 73 1.51 2.78 -8.42
CA LEU A 73 1.53 2.29 -7.03
C LEU A 73 2.92 2.38 -6.41
N VAL A 74 3.93 1.91 -7.15
CA VAL A 74 5.34 1.93 -6.75
C VAL A 74 5.83 3.38 -6.61
N ARG A 75 5.50 4.25 -7.58
CA ARG A 75 5.91 5.65 -7.58
C ARG A 75 5.35 6.41 -6.37
N VAL A 76 4.03 6.37 -6.17
CA VAL A 76 3.36 7.09 -5.07
C VAL A 76 3.88 6.62 -3.71
N TYR A 77 4.10 5.32 -3.53
CA TYR A 77 4.67 4.80 -2.27
C TYR A 77 6.13 5.25 -2.04
N TRP A 78 6.94 5.31 -3.10
CA TRP A 78 8.31 5.82 -3.00
C TRP A 78 8.35 7.31 -2.66
N GLU A 79 7.49 8.11 -3.30
CA GLU A 79 7.32 9.54 -2.99
C GLU A 79 6.83 9.75 -1.54
N ARG A 80 5.85 8.95 -1.07
CA ARG A 80 5.41 8.96 0.35
C ARG A 80 6.56 8.66 1.31
N LYS A 81 7.34 7.59 1.08
CA LYS A 81 8.50 7.27 1.95
C LYS A 81 9.61 8.32 1.89
N LYS A 82 9.83 8.96 0.74
CA LYS A 82 10.81 10.06 0.61
C LYS A 82 10.42 11.31 1.40
N ASN A 83 9.12 11.58 1.54
CA ASN A 83 8.60 12.71 2.30
C ASN A 83 8.52 12.48 3.82
N VAL A 84 8.88 11.29 4.32
CA VAL A 84 9.05 11.05 5.76
C VAL A 84 10.47 11.46 6.15
N ASP A 85 10.59 12.63 6.77
CA ASP A 85 11.87 13.12 7.29
C ASP A 85 12.54 12.07 8.20
N PRO A 86 13.86 11.81 8.05
CA PRO A 86 14.62 11.03 9.00
C PRO A 86 14.47 11.57 10.43
N TRP A 87 14.47 10.70 11.45
CA TRP A 87 14.27 11.08 12.85
C TRP A 87 15.21 12.21 13.33
N ARG A 88 16.46 12.26 12.81
CA ARG A 88 17.43 13.34 13.09
C ARG A 88 16.99 14.71 12.54
N ILE A 89 16.26 14.73 11.43
CA ILE A 89 15.68 15.94 10.83
C ILE A 89 14.39 16.31 11.56
N GLN A 90 13.56 15.33 11.94
CA GLN A 90 12.36 15.59 12.76
C GLN A 90 12.68 16.24 14.11
N LEU A 91 13.77 15.82 14.78
CA LEU A 91 14.24 16.46 16.01
C LEU A 91 14.64 17.92 15.79
N LYS A 92 15.38 18.24 14.72
CA LYS A 92 15.72 19.64 14.35
C LYS A 92 14.50 20.46 13.90
N ASN A 93 13.51 19.82 13.28
CA ASN A 93 12.28 20.48 12.82
C ASN A 93 11.29 20.75 13.97
N GLN A 94 11.43 20.14 15.16
CA GLN A 94 10.61 20.46 16.33
C GLN A 94 10.82 21.89 16.86
N GLU A 95 12.02 22.46 16.68
CA GLU A 95 12.32 23.85 17.04
C GLU A 95 11.72 24.84 16.03
N SER A 96 11.49 24.39 14.78
CA SER A 96 11.00 25.22 13.66
C SER A 96 9.55 24.92 13.27
N LYS A 97 8.65 24.92 14.26
CA LYS A 97 7.17 24.73 14.15
C LYS A 97 6.44 25.65 13.15
N LYS A 98 7.11 26.57 12.47
CA LYS A 98 6.53 27.50 11.48
C LYS A 98 6.33 26.90 10.07
N LYS A 99 6.81 25.67 9.78
CA LYS A 99 6.49 24.95 8.52
C LYS A 99 5.15 24.18 8.54
N ALA A 100 4.25 24.50 9.47
CA ALA A 100 2.93 23.84 9.62
C ALA A 100 2.01 23.93 8.38
N LYS A 101 2.33 24.76 7.38
CA LYS A 101 1.69 24.76 6.06
C LYS A 101 2.27 23.68 5.12
N LEU A 102 2.59 22.50 5.65
CA LEU A 102 3.04 21.34 4.88
C LEU A 102 1.84 20.70 4.15
N ASP A 103 1.44 21.35 3.07
CA ASP A 103 0.56 20.84 2.01
C ASP A 103 -0.63 19.99 2.45
N LEU A 104 -1.65 20.63 3.05
CA LEU A 104 -3.00 20.06 3.19
C LEU A 104 -3.53 19.45 1.87
N ARG A 105 -3.14 20.03 0.73
CA ARG A 105 -3.43 19.51 -0.62
C ARG A 105 -2.82 18.12 -0.84
N LYS A 106 -1.53 17.90 -0.53
CA LYS A 106 -0.88 16.58 -0.66
C LYS A 106 -1.49 15.54 0.28
N VAL A 107 -1.92 15.95 1.48
CA VAL A 107 -2.64 15.05 2.40
C VAL A 107 -3.96 14.58 1.76
N ALA A 108 -4.78 15.51 1.26
CA ALA A 108 -6.03 15.19 0.58
C ALA A 108 -5.80 14.36 -0.71
N GLU A 109 -4.83 14.70 -1.54
CA GLU A 109 -4.43 13.95 -2.74
C GLU A 109 -4.07 12.49 -2.39
N PHE A 110 -3.34 12.28 -1.30
CA PHE A 110 -3.02 10.95 -0.82
C PHE A 110 -4.27 10.19 -0.32
N GLU A 111 -5.18 10.84 0.41
CA GLU A 111 -6.44 10.22 0.82
C GLU A 111 -7.33 9.82 -0.37
N HIS A 112 -7.49 10.67 -1.37
CA HIS A 112 -8.24 10.35 -2.60
C HIS A 112 -7.64 9.15 -3.34
N TYR A 113 -6.31 9.11 -3.42
CA TYR A 113 -5.59 7.95 -3.97
C TYR A 113 -5.87 6.68 -3.14
N ASP A 114 -5.78 6.73 -1.81
CA ASP A 114 -6.00 5.54 -0.97
C ASP A 114 -7.44 5.01 -1.06
N ARG A 115 -8.45 5.90 -1.14
CA ARG A 115 -9.85 5.53 -1.44
C ARG A 115 -9.98 4.86 -2.81
N THR A 116 -9.29 5.38 -3.82
CA THR A 116 -9.27 4.79 -5.18
C THR A 116 -8.67 3.39 -5.17
N ILE A 117 -7.59 3.16 -4.41
CA ILE A 117 -7.00 1.82 -4.27
C ILE A 117 -7.91 0.87 -3.47
N ALA A 118 -8.65 1.35 -2.48
CA ALA A 118 -9.67 0.54 -1.79
C ALA A 118 -10.76 0.06 -2.76
N MET A 119 -11.35 0.98 -3.54
CA MET A 119 -12.35 0.65 -4.58
C MET A 119 -11.80 -0.32 -5.64
N LEU A 120 -10.55 -0.15 -6.06
CA LEU A 120 -9.86 -1.05 -6.99
C LEU A 120 -9.67 -2.47 -6.40
N ASN A 121 -9.36 -2.57 -5.11
CA ASN A 121 -9.23 -3.84 -4.42
C ASN A 121 -10.55 -4.58 -4.28
N ASP A 122 -11.65 -3.87 -4.04
CA ASP A 122 -12.95 -4.52 -3.85
C ASP A 122 -13.60 -4.90 -5.18
N THR A 123 -13.53 -4.04 -6.20
CA THR A 123 -14.05 -4.35 -7.55
C THR A 123 -13.31 -5.51 -8.22
N MET A 124 -11.98 -5.58 -8.13
CA MET A 124 -11.20 -6.66 -8.76
C MET A 124 -10.83 -7.80 -7.80
N GLY A 125 -11.20 -7.70 -6.51
CA GLY A 125 -10.86 -8.67 -5.47
C GLY A 125 -9.34 -8.80 -5.27
N LEU A 126 -8.60 -7.69 -5.20
CA LEU A 126 -7.15 -7.68 -5.01
C LEU A 126 -6.74 -7.43 -3.54
N CYS A 127 -5.44 -7.61 -3.30
CA CYS A 127 -4.72 -7.29 -2.06
C CYS A 127 -3.60 -6.26 -2.30
N LEU A 128 -3.88 -5.18 -3.03
CA LEU A 128 -2.94 -4.08 -3.23
C LEU A 128 -2.95 -3.15 -2.00
N ARG A 129 -1.78 -2.72 -1.52
CA ARG A 129 -1.71 -1.94 -0.28
C ARG A 129 -1.87 -0.43 -0.54
N GLY A 130 -3.10 0.06 -0.40
CA GLY A 130 -3.40 1.44 -0.01
C GLY A 130 -3.22 1.64 1.50
N ILE A 131 -3.12 2.88 1.97
CA ILE A 131 -2.78 3.22 3.37
C ILE A 131 -3.88 4.14 3.91
N ARG A 132 -4.72 3.78 4.87
CA ARG A 132 -4.54 2.85 6.00
C ARG A 132 -5.77 1.94 6.16
N SER A 133 -5.62 0.80 6.82
CA SER A 133 -6.71 0.20 7.60
C SER A 133 -6.53 0.50 9.09
N THR A 134 -6.53 1.79 9.45
CA THR A 134 -6.65 2.24 10.84
C THR A 134 -7.66 3.40 10.89
N ALA A 135 -8.69 3.22 11.71
CA ALA A 135 -9.85 4.11 11.91
C ALA A 135 -10.88 4.22 10.76
N ILE A 136 -11.73 3.19 10.62
CA ILE A 136 -13.18 3.36 10.87
C ILE A 136 -13.63 2.26 11.85
N ARG A 137 -13.15 2.34 13.09
CA ARG A 137 -14.08 2.21 14.22
C ARG A 137 -14.52 3.64 14.51
N LEU A 138 -15.71 3.99 14.04
CA LEU A 138 -16.51 5.00 14.72
C LEU A 138 -17.21 4.23 15.84
N ASP A 139 -16.59 4.19 17.01
CA ASP A 139 -17.31 3.75 18.20
C ASP A 139 -18.33 4.86 18.57
N GLN A 140 -19.43 4.44 19.20
CA GLN A 140 -20.47 5.29 19.81
C GLN A 140 -21.50 5.92 18.86
N HIS A 141 -22.59 5.18 18.63
CA HIS A 141 -23.83 5.61 19.27
C HIS A 141 -24.36 4.47 20.16
N GLY A 142 -24.17 4.62 21.47
CA GLY A 142 -25.09 4.01 22.41
C GLY A 142 -26.39 4.83 22.37
N VAL A 143 -27.50 4.15 22.12
CA VAL A 143 -28.85 4.66 22.44
C VAL A 143 -29.58 3.53 23.15
N GLU A 144 -29.24 3.34 24.42
CA GLU A 144 -30.26 2.89 25.38
C GLU A 144 -31.17 4.09 25.64
N ALA A 145 -32.43 4.01 25.18
CA ALA A 145 -33.60 4.67 25.79
C ALA A 145 -34.85 4.48 24.93
N ARG A 146 -35.52 3.33 25.08
CA ARG A 146 -36.97 3.17 25.30
C ARG A 146 -37.37 1.70 25.31
#